data_AF-A0A5Q4ETP7-F1
#
_entry.id   AF-A0A5Q4ETP7-F1
#
_cell.length_a   1.000
_cell.length_b   1.000
_cell.length_c   1.000
_cell.angle_alpha   90.00
_cell.angle_beta   90.00
_cell.angle_gamma   90.00
#
_symmetry.space_group_name_H-M   'P 1'
#
loop_
_entity.id
_entity.type
_entity.pdbx_description
1 polymer ?
#
loop_
_entity_poly.entity_id
_entity_poly.type
_entity_poly.pdbx_seq_one_letter_code
_entity_poly.pdbx_strand_id
1 'polypeptide(L)'
;MPQPRTISRKAIVGMYRRGMTTGDIAEATGHTNSGVYKALVAAGVHTPLSPAECGKLAGNRGRPRKLDHDEIIRLHIEEKLSPPQIAKRLNYHRNCVWRVLHQHDAYQGQGNMTVGELREMRLLHTEHGIDAVEIADRVGRSAPTVREWLKRSGCYTPSKRVGKRKEEQGSGEPDVSMADLPSLLDSLPESQFMKVWVDRIVQSAVTDNGCADFSIRDLSAALKVVRRRYRKGG
;
A
#
# COMPACT_ATOMS: atom_id res chain seq x y z
N MET A 1 51.03 13.16 -32.81
CA MET A 1 49.59 13.03 -33.16
C MET A 1 49.47 11.99 -34.27
N PRO A 2 48.96 10.77 -34.01
CA PRO A 2 48.71 9.80 -35.07
C PRO A 2 47.65 10.35 -36.02
N GLN A 3 48.00 10.50 -37.30
CA GLN A 3 47.09 10.94 -38.36
C GLN A 3 45.92 9.95 -38.50
N PRO A 4 44.67 10.40 -38.65
CA PRO A 4 43.56 9.51 -38.97
C PRO A 4 43.76 8.97 -40.39
N ARG A 5 44.32 7.77 -40.50
CA ARG A 5 44.49 7.08 -41.78
C ARG A 5 43.12 6.59 -42.23
N THR A 6 42.47 7.36 -43.11
CA THR A 6 41.23 7.00 -43.80
C THR A 6 41.50 5.86 -44.78
N ILE A 7 41.61 4.64 -44.26
CA ILE A 7 41.71 3.45 -45.10
C ILE A 7 40.39 3.25 -45.82
N SER A 8 40.45 3.11 -47.14
CA SER A 8 39.25 2.98 -47.96
C SER A 8 38.51 1.66 -47.65
N ARG A 9 37.17 1.70 -47.65
CA ARG A 9 36.34 0.49 -47.46
C ARG A 9 36.71 -0.64 -48.42
N LYS A 10 37.15 -0.30 -49.63
CA LYS A 10 37.64 -1.26 -50.64
C LYS A 10 38.85 -2.06 -50.14
N ALA A 11 39.77 -1.42 -49.41
CA ALA A 11 40.96 -2.09 -48.86
C ALA A 11 40.58 -3.12 -47.78
N ILE A 12 39.63 -2.78 -46.90
CA ILE A 12 39.09 -3.69 -45.87
C ILE A 12 38.46 -4.93 -46.51
N VAL A 13 37.61 -4.74 -47.53
CA VAL A 13 36.98 -5.85 -48.28
C VAL A 13 38.02 -6.71 -48.99
N GLY A 14 39.05 -6.08 -49.58
CA GLY A 14 40.14 -6.79 -50.24
C GLY A 14 40.95 -7.67 -49.28
N MET A 15 41.25 -7.18 -48.07
CA MET A 15 41.92 -7.98 -47.03
C MET A 15 41.07 -9.18 -46.60
N TYR A 16 39.77 -8.98 -46.40
CA TYR A 16 38.86 -10.05 -46.01
C TYR A 16 38.73 -11.14 -47.08
N ARG A 17 38.62 -10.75 -48.37
CA ARG A 17 38.59 -11.72 -49.49
C ARG A 17 39.88 -12.52 -49.64
N ARG A 18 41.01 -12.04 -49.10
CA ARG A 18 42.28 -12.78 -49.00
C ARG A 18 42.34 -13.73 -47.80
N GLY A 19 41.26 -13.88 -47.05
CA GLY A 19 41.17 -14.79 -45.91
C GLY A 19 41.69 -14.22 -44.58
N MET A 20 41.99 -12.92 -44.49
CA MET A 20 42.34 -12.30 -43.22
C MET A 20 41.13 -12.28 -42.27
N THR A 21 41.36 -12.55 -40.99
CA THR A 21 40.30 -12.44 -40.00
C THR A 21 39.96 -10.97 -39.72
N THR A 22 38.76 -10.69 -39.20
CA THR A 22 38.37 -9.32 -38.87
C THR A 22 39.27 -8.67 -37.81
N GLY A 23 39.86 -9.49 -36.92
CA GLY A 23 40.83 -9.05 -35.91
C GLY A 23 42.13 -8.58 -36.54
N ASP A 24 42.70 -9.39 -37.44
CA ASP A 24 43.95 -9.04 -38.14
C ASP A 24 43.75 -7.79 -39.00
N ILE A 25 42.57 -7.65 -39.62
CA ILE A 25 42.22 -6.45 -40.39
C ILE A 25 42.12 -5.24 -39.47
N ALA A 26 41.49 -5.36 -38.30
CA ALA A 26 41.36 -4.29 -37.33
C ALA A 26 42.73 -3.79 -36.86
N GLU A 27 43.65 -4.69 -36.54
CA GLU A 27 45.02 -4.39 -36.15
C GLU A 27 45.82 -3.74 -37.31
N ALA A 28 45.80 -4.37 -38.50
CA ALA A 28 46.53 -3.88 -39.67
C ALA A 28 46.04 -2.51 -40.16
N THR A 29 44.75 -2.21 -39.96
CA THR A 29 44.14 -0.95 -40.40
C THR A 29 43.99 0.08 -39.28
N GLY A 30 44.33 -0.25 -38.04
CA GLY A 30 44.10 0.61 -36.87
C GLY A 30 42.62 0.92 -36.60
N HIS A 31 41.70 0.11 -37.11
CA HIS A 31 40.26 0.25 -36.89
C HIS A 31 39.80 -0.59 -35.70
N THR A 32 38.66 -0.24 -35.12
CA THR A 32 38.00 -1.16 -34.18
C THR A 32 37.38 -2.33 -34.93
N ASN A 33 37.32 -3.52 -34.30
CA ASN A 33 36.61 -4.68 -34.85
C ASN A 33 35.18 -4.35 -35.31
N SER A 34 34.48 -3.49 -34.56
CA SER A 34 33.12 -3.02 -34.93
C SER A 34 33.10 -2.14 -36.19
N GLY A 35 34.15 -1.35 -36.42
CA GLY A 35 34.31 -0.53 -37.63
C GLY A 35 34.56 -1.39 -38.88
N VAL A 36 35.43 -2.39 -38.77
CA VAL A 36 35.70 -3.37 -39.84
C VAL A 36 34.42 -4.11 -40.22
N TYR A 37 33.66 -4.61 -39.24
CA TYR A 37 32.40 -5.31 -39.47
C TYR A 37 31.38 -4.44 -40.21
N LYS A 38 31.16 -3.20 -39.76
CA LYS A 38 30.25 -2.25 -40.42
C LYS A 38 30.68 -1.97 -41.87
N ALA A 39 31.98 -1.89 -42.14
CA ALA A 39 32.49 -1.70 -43.49
C ALA A 39 32.25 -2.91 -44.40
N LEU A 40 32.37 -4.14 -43.87
CA LEU A 40 32.10 -5.38 -44.61
C LEU A 40 30.60 -5.54 -44.90
N VAL A 41 29.73 -5.30 -43.90
CA VAL A 41 28.26 -5.33 -44.07
C VAL A 41 27.80 -4.28 -45.08
N ALA A 42 28.33 -3.05 -45.02
CA ALA A 42 28.01 -2.00 -45.98
C ALA A 42 28.47 -2.34 -47.42
N ALA A 43 29.41 -3.27 -47.57
CA ALA A 43 29.88 -3.77 -48.86
C ALA A 43 29.16 -5.08 -49.29
N GLY A 44 28.14 -5.53 -48.55
CA GLY A 44 27.38 -6.74 -48.85
C GLY A 44 28.14 -8.04 -48.59
N VAL A 45 29.25 -7.99 -47.84
CA VAL A 45 30.00 -9.20 -47.45
C VAL A 45 29.37 -9.78 -46.20
N HIS A 46 28.71 -10.93 -46.35
CA HIS A 46 28.20 -11.70 -45.22
C HIS A 46 29.37 -12.37 -44.51
N THR A 47 29.82 -11.79 -43.40
CA THR A 47 30.78 -12.46 -42.51
C THR A 47 30.04 -13.46 -41.63
N PRO A 48 30.56 -14.68 -41.44
CA PRO A 48 30.06 -15.55 -40.39
C PRO A 48 30.18 -14.80 -39.07
N LEU A 49 29.06 -14.64 -38.38
CA LEU A 49 28.92 -13.86 -37.16
C LEU A 49 30.11 -14.14 -36.23
N SER A 50 30.77 -13.09 -35.77
CA SER A 50 31.84 -13.22 -34.78
C SER A 50 31.32 -14.00 -33.57
N PRO A 51 32.14 -14.78 -32.84
CA PRO A 51 31.74 -15.35 -31.55
C PRO A 51 31.21 -14.29 -30.57
N ALA A 52 31.70 -13.05 -30.65
CA ALA A 52 31.18 -11.91 -29.90
C ALA A 52 29.79 -11.44 -30.38
N GLU A 53 29.41 -11.75 -31.63
CA GLU A 53 28.10 -11.48 -32.20
C GLU A 53 27.11 -12.62 -32.02
N CYS A 54 27.55 -13.88 -31.88
CA CYS A 54 26.73 -14.92 -31.25
C CYS A 54 26.32 -14.48 -29.83
N GLY A 55 27.24 -13.83 -29.09
CA GLY A 55 26.94 -13.18 -27.82
C GLY A 55 26.04 -11.93 -27.94
N LYS A 56 26.13 -11.15 -29.03
CA LYS A 56 25.27 -9.97 -29.26
C LYS A 56 23.94 -10.27 -29.94
N LEU A 57 23.73 -11.45 -30.53
CA LEU A 57 22.39 -11.96 -30.85
C LEU A 57 21.68 -12.44 -29.58
N ALA A 58 22.42 -12.84 -28.53
CA ALA A 58 21.89 -12.91 -27.16
C ALA A 58 21.77 -11.51 -26.51
N GLY A 59 22.54 -10.52 -26.98
CA GLY A 59 22.50 -9.11 -26.56
C GLY A 59 21.44 -8.25 -27.26
N ASN A 60 20.88 -8.72 -28.37
CA ASN A 60 19.66 -8.19 -28.98
C ASN A 60 18.51 -8.72 -28.13
N ARG A 61 18.43 -8.22 -26.89
CA ARG A 61 17.21 -8.19 -26.08
C ARG A 61 16.18 -7.50 -26.96
N GLY A 62 15.49 -8.28 -27.78
CA GLY A 62 14.52 -7.78 -28.75
C GLY A 62 13.70 -6.74 -28.04
N ARG A 63 13.48 -5.58 -28.70
CA ARG A 63 12.56 -4.53 -28.21
C ARG A 63 11.50 -5.22 -27.39
N PRO A 64 11.44 -4.99 -26.06
CA PRO A 64 10.64 -5.82 -25.18
C PRO A 64 9.28 -5.94 -25.84
N ARG A 65 8.85 -7.19 -26.11
CA ARG A 65 7.47 -7.42 -26.58
C ARG A 65 6.63 -6.54 -25.68
N LYS A 66 5.84 -5.64 -26.30
CA LYS A 66 5.09 -4.60 -25.58
C LYS A 66 4.47 -5.28 -24.37
N LEU A 67 4.95 -4.94 -23.18
CA LEU A 67 4.59 -5.65 -21.96
C LEU A 67 3.08 -5.49 -21.84
N ASP A 68 2.38 -6.62 -21.88
CA ASP A 68 0.94 -6.63 -21.71
C ASP A 68 0.63 -6.40 -20.24
N HIS A 69 0.35 -5.14 -19.90
CA HIS A 69 0.13 -4.73 -18.52
C HIS A 69 -1.12 -5.39 -17.95
N ASP A 70 -2.17 -5.52 -18.75
CA ASP A 70 -3.45 -6.08 -18.34
C ASP A 70 -3.31 -7.56 -18.01
N GLU A 71 -2.53 -8.29 -18.80
CA GLU A 71 -2.24 -9.71 -18.52
C GLU A 71 -1.46 -9.89 -17.22
N ILE A 72 -0.49 -9.02 -16.93
CA ILE A 72 0.26 -9.06 -15.66
C ILE A 72 -0.67 -8.81 -14.47
N ILE A 73 -1.58 -7.84 -14.59
CA ILE A 73 -2.55 -7.50 -13.54
C ILE A 73 -3.54 -8.65 -13.35
N ARG A 74 -4.08 -9.21 -14.43
CA ARG A 74 -5.00 -10.35 -14.43
C ARG A 74 -4.39 -11.56 -13.72
N LEU A 75 -3.17 -11.95 -14.09
CA LEU A 75 -2.45 -13.07 -13.46
C LEU A 75 -2.21 -12.83 -11.95
N HIS A 76 -2.05 -11.58 -11.54
CA HIS A 76 -1.85 -11.25 -10.13
C HIS A 76 -3.16 -11.25 -9.32
N ILE A 77 -4.24 -10.69 -9.87
CA ILE A 77 -5.53 -10.55 -9.17
C ILE A 77 -6.34 -11.85 -9.23
N GLU A 78 -6.51 -12.44 -10.42
CA GLU A 78 -7.37 -13.60 -10.65
C GLU A 78 -6.67 -14.90 -10.25
N GLU A 79 -5.45 -15.13 -10.75
CA GLU A 79 -4.70 -16.37 -10.48
C GLU A 79 -3.89 -16.30 -9.17
N LYS A 80 -3.85 -15.16 -8.48
CA LYS A 80 -3.08 -14.91 -7.24
C LYS A 80 -1.60 -15.30 -7.35
N LEU A 81 -1.03 -15.21 -8.55
CA LEU A 81 0.37 -15.55 -8.77
C LEU A 81 1.29 -14.47 -8.17
N SER A 82 2.38 -14.92 -7.57
CA SER A 82 3.42 -14.02 -7.08
C SER A 82 4.22 -13.42 -8.26
N PRO A 83 4.77 -12.19 -8.13
CA PRO A 83 5.59 -11.58 -9.17
C PRO A 83 6.72 -12.48 -9.74
N PRO A 84 7.46 -13.29 -8.96
CA PRO A 84 8.45 -14.20 -9.53
C PRO A 84 7.83 -15.34 -10.35
N GLN A 85 6.63 -15.83 -9.99
CA GLN A 85 5.91 -16.83 -10.79
C GLN A 85 5.41 -16.24 -12.10
N ILE A 86 4.83 -15.03 -12.07
CA ILE A 86 4.41 -14.30 -13.27
C ILE A 86 5.62 -14.08 -14.20
N ALA A 87 6.75 -13.65 -13.64
CA ALA A 87 7.99 -13.44 -14.39
C ALA A 87 8.48 -14.73 -15.07
N LYS A 88 8.46 -15.86 -14.36
CA LYS A 88 8.83 -17.17 -14.92
C LYS A 88 7.87 -17.61 -16.01
N ARG A 89 6.55 -17.42 -15.81
CA ARG A 89 5.50 -17.83 -16.75
C ARG A 89 5.54 -17.03 -18.05
N LEU A 90 5.73 -15.72 -17.96
CA LEU A 90 5.78 -14.82 -19.12
C LEU A 90 7.20 -14.65 -19.70
N ASN A 91 8.20 -15.33 -19.13
CA ASN A 91 9.61 -15.18 -19.46
C ASN A 91 10.08 -13.71 -19.44
N TYR A 92 9.63 -12.95 -18.43
CA TYR A 92 10.05 -11.58 -18.19
C TYR A 92 11.02 -11.49 -17.03
N HIS A 93 11.83 -10.42 -17.02
CA HIS A 93 12.63 -10.09 -15.86
C HIS A 93 11.72 -9.67 -14.70
N ARG A 94 12.00 -10.17 -13.48
CA ARG A 94 11.21 -9.90 -12.26
C ARG A 94 10.92 -8.40 -12.07
N ASN A 95 11.93 -7.54 -12.26
CA ASN A 95 11.76 -6.09 -12.08
C ASN A 95 10.77 -5.45 -13.06
N CYS A 96 10.59 -6.00 -14.27
CA CYS A 96 9.61 -5.49 -15.22
C CYS A 96 8.18 -5.70 -14.70
N VAL A 97 7.91 -6.91 -14.19
CA VAL A 97 6.62 -7.28 -13.58
C VAL A 97 6.34 -6.39 -12.36
N TRP A 98 7.32 -6.22 -11.47
CA TRP A 98 7.20 -5.34 -10.31
C TRP A 98 6.86 -3.90 -10.69
N ARG A 99 7.55 -3.34 -11.69
CA ARG A 99 7.30 -1.97 -12.13
C ARG A 99 5.89 -1.80 -12.68
N VAL A 100 5.40 -2.77 -13.48
CA VAL A 100 4.03 -2.75 -14.01
C VAL A 100 3.02 -2.81 -12.88
N LEU A 101 3.16 -3.76 -11.95
CA LEU A 101 2.19 -3.88 -10.87
C LEU A 101 2.20 -2.68 -9.91
N HIS A 102 3.35 -2.02 -9.70
CA HIS A 102 3.41 -0.76 -8.96
C HIS A 102 2.81 0.42 -9.73
N GLN A 103 3.01 0.48 -11.04
CA GLN A 103 2.46 1.56 -11.87
C GLN A 103 0.93 1.55 -11.90
N HIS A 104 0.33 0.37 -11.71
CA HIS A 104 -1.13 0.18 -11.69
C HIS A 104 -1.70 -0.09 -10.29
N ASP A 105 -0.91 0.15 -9.23
CA ASP A 105 -1.29 -0.09 -7.83
C ASP A 105 -1.85 -1.51 -7.54
N ALA A 106 -1.56 -2.48 -8.41
CA ALA A 106 -2.05 -3.85 -8.33
C ALA A 106 -1.20 -4.71 -7.38
N TYR A 107 0.06 -4.34 -7.13
CA TYR A 107 0.91 -5.05 -6.18
C TYR A 107 0.88 -4.41 -4.79
N GLN A 108 0.11 -5.05 -3.92
CA GLN A 108 0.07 -4.75 -2.50
C GLN A 108 1.05 -5.69 -1.79
N GLY A 109 2.32 -5.29 -1.69
CA GLY A 109 3.30 -6.08 -0.95
C GLY A 109 2.79 -6.37 0.45
N GLN A 110 3.12 -7.53 1.02
CA GLN A 110 2.64 -7.93 2.37
C GLN A 110 3.06 -6.97 3.51
N GLY A 111 3.85 -5.93 3.23
CA GLY A 111 4.16 -4.83 4.14
C GLY A 111 3.95 -3.42 3.56
N ASN A 112 3.35 -3.28 2.37
CA ASN A 112 3.08 -1.97 1.77
C ASN A 112 1.60 -1.64 1.94
N MET A 113 1.36 -0.67 2.82
CA MET A 113 0.07 -0.04 3.09
C MET A 113 -0.52 0.57 1.82
N THR A 114 -1.81 0.32 1.59
CA THR A 114 -2.57 0.98 0.54
C THR A 114 -2.77 2.46 0.85
N VAL A 115 -2.93 3.29 -0.18
CA VAL A 115 -3.24 4.72 -0.01
C VAL A 115 -4.54 4.92 0.78
N GLY A 116 -5.51 4.00 0.62
CA GLY A 116 -6.75 3.97 1.38
C GLY A 116 -6.53 3.71 2.87
N GLU A 117 -5.81 2.64 3.22
CA GLU A 117 -5.47 2.31 4.61
C GLU A 117 -4.70 3.47 5.28
N LEU A 118 -3.76 4.10 4.56
CA LEU A 118 -3.04 5.26 5.10
C LEU A 118 -3.99 6.42 5.41
N ARG A 119 -4.93 6.70 4.50
CA ARG A 119 -5.92 7.78 4.70
C ARG A 119 -6.80 7.49 5.92
N GLU A 120 -7.26 6.25 6.07
CA GLU A 120 -8.05 5.83 7.23
C GLU A 120 -7.27 5.97 8.53
N MET A 121 -6.02 5.48 8.58
CA MET A 121 -5.15 5.62 9.75
C MET A 121 -4.90 7.09 10.12
N ARG A 122 -4.74 7.97 9.12
CA ARG A 122 -4.62 9.41 9.36
C ARG A 122 -5.89 9.99 9.97
N LEU A 123 -7.08 9.64 9.47
CA LEU A 123 -8.36 10.12 10.03
C LEU A 123 -8.53 9.63 11.47
N LEU A 124 -8.30 8.34 11.73
CA LEU A 124 -8.37 7.76 13.07
C LEU A 124 -7.41 8.45 14.06
N HIS A 125 -6.19 8.75 13.63
CA HIS A 125 -5.22 9.40 14.51
C HIS A 125 -5.49 10.90 14.72
N THR A 126 -5.83 11.61 13.64
CA THR A 126 -5.91 13.08 13.66
C THR A 126 -7.28 13.60 14.11
N GLU A 127 -8.37 12.96 13.67
CA GLU A 127 -9.75 13.40 13.97
C GLU A 127 -10.29 12.72 15.23
N HIS A 128 -10.01 11.42 15.40
CA HIS A 128 -10.54 10.65 16.53
C HIS A 128 -9.56 10.56 17.71
N GLY A 129 -8.30 10.98 17.54
CA GLY A 129 -7.29 10.94 18.61
C GLY A 129 -6.90 9.53 19.06
N ILE A 130 -7.15 8.51 18.23
CA ILE A 130 -6.91 7.11 18.57
C ILE A 130 -5.40 6.82 18.58
N ASP A 131 -4.95 6.04 19.56
CA ASP A 131 -3.54 5.66 19.67
C ASP A 131 -3.14 4.65 18.59
N ALA A 132 -1.85 4.69 18.20
CA ALA A 132 -1.31 3.82 17.16
C ALA A 132 -1.45 2.33 17.49
N VAL A 133 -1.54 1.94 18.77
CA VAL A 133 -1.77 0.54 19.17
C VAL A 133 -3.19 0.10 18.81
N GLU A 134 -4.19 0.92 19.14
CA GLU A 134 -5.59 0.62 18.86
C GLU A 134 -5.91 0.68 17.37
N ILE A 135 -5.29 1.61 16.64
CA ILE A 135 -5.32 1.61 15.16
C ILE A 135 -4.72 0.30 14.61
N ALA A 136 -3.65 -0.20 15.20
CA ALA A 136 -2.99 -1.41 14.75
C ALA A 136 -3.87 -2.66 14.93
N ASP A 137 -4.56 -2.77 16.06
CA ASP A 137 -5.53 -3.84 16.30
C ASP A 137 -6.69 -3.78 15.29
N ARG A 138 -7.19 -2.58 15.00
CA ARG A 138 -8.29 -2.37 14.04
C ARG A 138 -7.92 -2.71 12.60
N VAL A 139 -6.71 -2.35 12.17
CA VAL A 139 -6.22 -2.58 10.79
C VAL A 139 -5.56 -3.97 10.65
N GLY A 140 -5.41 -4.72 11.75
CA GLY A 140 -4.77 -6.04 11.74
C GLY A 140 -3.27 -5.98 11.42
N ARG A 141 -2.57 -4.94 11.90
CA ARG A 141 -1.14 -4.72 11.66
C ARG A 141 -0.39 -4.57 12.98
N SER A 142 0.94 -4.62 12.94
CA SER A 142 1.72 -4.40 14.15
C SER A 142 1.78 -2.91 14.50
N ALA A 143 1.68 -2.56 15.78
CA ALA A 143 1.79 -1.18 16.24
C ALA A 143 3.08 -0.47 15.79
N PRO A 144 4.27 -1.12 15.78
CA PRO A 144 5.48 -0.53 15.20
C PRO A 144 5.31 -0.16 13.72
N THR A 145 4.66 -1.02 12.93
CA THR A 145 4.40 -0.77 11.51
C THR A 145 3.50 0.46 11.32
N VAL A 146 2.40 0.55 12.08
CA VAL A 146 1.47 1.69 12.03
C VAL A 146 2.17 2.99 12.44
N ARG A 147 3.01 2.97 13.49
CA ARG A 147 3.78 4.15 13.91
C ARG A 147 4.72 4.64 12.82
N GLU A 148 5.47 3.73 12.20
CA GLU A 148 6.41 4.08 11.12
C GLU A 148 5.65 4.68 9.92
N TRP A 149 4.46 4.16 9.62
CA TRP A 149 3.60 4.69 8.57
C TRP A 149 3.09 6.10 8.88
N LEU A 150 2.52 6.34 10.07
CA LEU A 150 2.08 7.66 10.50
C LEU A 150 3.24 8.67 10.56
N LYS A 151 4.45 8.20 10.93
CA LYS A 151 5.65 9.04 10.99
C LYS A 151 6.11 9.45 9.59
N ARG A 152 6.21 8.49 8.66
CA ARG A 152 6.53 8.77 7.24
C ARG A 152 5.47 9.68 6.60
N SER A 153 4.24 9.62 7.07
CA SER A 153 3.13 10.44 6.57
C SER A 153 3.09 11.86 7.15
N GLY A 154 3.95 12.17 8.13
CA GLY A 154 3.97 13.46 8.83
C GLY A 154 2.80 13.68 9.79
N CYS A 155 1.99 12.66 10.07
CA CYS A 155 0.81 12.77 10.94
C CYS A 155 1.05 12.21 12.34
N TYR A 156 2.19 11.59 12.60
CA TYR A 156 2.49 11.05 13.92
C TYR A 156 2.86 12.15 14.90
N THR A 157 1.91 12.53 15.74
CA THR A 157 2.21 13.19 17.00
C THR A 157 2.34 12.11 18.06
N PRO A 158 3.46 12.01 18.79
CA PRO A 158 3.51 11.17 19.97
C PRO A 158 2.35 11.63 20.85
N SER A 159 1.35 10.76 21.03
CA SER A 159 0.26 11.05 21.95
C SER A 159 0.95 11.43 23.26
N LYS A 160 0.85 12.72 23.62
CA LYS A 160 1.27 13.14 24.96
C LYS A 160 0.54 12.17 25.84
N ARG A 161 1.25 11.41 26.67
CA ARG A 161 0.62 10.56 27.67
C ARG A 161 -0.31 11.50 28.44
N VAL A 162 -1.56 11.61 28.00
CA VAL A 162 -2.68 12.00 28.82
C VAL A 162 -2.57 10.91 29.83
N GLY A 163 -1.97 11.26 30.97
CA GLY A 163 -1.79 10.32 32.04
C GLY A 163 -3.16 9.68 32.14
N LYS A 164 -3.23 8.37 31.86
CA LYS A 164 -4.28 7.56 32.43
C LYS A 164 -4.08 7.84 33.92
N ARG A 165 -4.74 8.89 34.43
CA ARG A 165 -5.22 8.92 35.79
C ARG A 165 -5.78 7.52 35.88
N LYS A 166 -5.14 6.70 36.72
CA LYS A 166 -5.79 5.53 37.26
C LYS A 166 -7.18 6.05 37.63
N GLU A 167 -8.17 5.81 36.79
CA GLU A 167 -9.48 5.47 37.29
C GLU A 167 -9.16 4.25 38.12
N GLU A 168 -8.94 4.55 39.39
CA GLU A 168 -8.95 3.58 40.45
C GLU A 168 -10.18 2.74 40.15
N GLN A 169 -9.92 1.44 39.93
CA GLN A 169 -10.90 0.40 40.09
C GLN A 169 -11.37 0.46 41.55
N GLY A 170 -12.19 1.46 41.84
CA GLY A 170 -13.09 1.54 42.96
C GLY A 170 -14.48 1.31 42.39
N SER A 171 -14.71 0.15 41.77
CA SER A 171 -16.04 -0.40 41.60
C SER A 171 -16.55 -0.87 42.96
N GLY A 172 -16.71 0.08 43.88
CA GLY A 172 -17.85 0.03 44.77
C GLY A 172 -19.01 0.58 43.95
N GLU A 173 -19.62 -0.26 43.12
CA GLU A 173 -20.99 0.00 42.71
C GLU A 173 -21.78 0.12 44.02
N PRO A 174 -22.36 1.29 44.35
CA PRO A 174 -23.45 1.26 45.30
C PRO A 174 -24.50 0.37 44.64
N ASP A 175 -24.85 -0.72 45.30
CA ASP A 175 -25.98 -1.55 44.96
C ASP A 175 -27.24 -0.70 45.18
N VAL A 176 -27.47 0.24 44.25
CA VAL A 176 -28.65 1.11 44.25
C VAL A 176 -29.76 0.25 43.72
N SER A 177 -30.43 -0.41 44.66
CA SER A 177 -31.71 -1.06 44.46
C SER A 177 -32.60 -0.18 43.58
N MET A 178 -33.22 -0.78 42.55
CA MET A 178 -34.17 -0.10 41.66
C MET A 178 -35.30 0.63 42.41
N ALA A 179 -35.54 0.29 43.68
CA ALA A 179 -36.51 0.93 44.55
C ALA A 179 -36.13 2.37 44.97
N ASP A 180 -34.84 2.75 44.95
CA ASP A 180 -34.36 4.05 45.45
C ASP A 180 -34.22 5.12 44.36
N LEU A 181 -34.37 4.74 43.08
CA LEU A 181 -34.25 5.63 41.92
C LEU A 181 -35.25 6.80 41.88
N PRO A 182 -36.53 6.66 42.27
CA PRO A 182 -37.48 7.77 42.21
C PRO A 182 -37.05 8.94 43.10
N SER A 183 -36.49 8.65 44.27
CA SER A 183 -36.05 9.61 45.28
C SER A 183 -34.83 10.43 44.83
N LEU A 184 -33.94 9.80 44.06
CA LEU A 184 -32.70 10.39 43.57
C LEU A 184 -32.92 11.26 42.32
N LEU A 185 -33.93 10.91 41.51
CA LEU A 185 -34.38 11.71 40.37
C LEU A 185 -35.17 12.96 40.80
N ASP A 186 -35.75 12.96 42.00
CA ASP A 186 -36.49 14.10 42.54
C ASP A 186 -35.61 15.24 43.05
N SER A 187 -34.35 14.97 43.40
CA SER A 187 -33.40 15.95 43.97
C SER A 187 -32.45 16.59 42.96
N LEU A 188 -32.49 16.19 41.69
CA LEU A 188 -31.63 16.75 40.65
C LEU A 188 -32.20 18.05 40.06
N PRO A 189 -31.35 19.07 39.78
CA PRO A 189 -31.75 20.23 39.00
C PRO A 189 -32.22 19.79 37.60
N GLU A 190 -33.28 20.41 37.06
CA GLU A 190 -33.89 20.03 35.78
C GLU A 190 -32.89 19.93 34.62
N SER A 191 -31.86 20.78 34.63
CA SER A 191 -30.81 20.81 33.61
C SER A 191 -29.92 19.56 33.61
N GLN A 192 -29.81 18.86 34.75
CA GLN A 192 -29.00 17.64 34.87
C GLN A 192 -29.82 16.38 34.68
N PHE A 193 -31.12 16.41 35.00
CA PHE A 193 -32.03 15.26 34.83
C PHE A 193 -32.05 14.76 33.38
N MET A 194 -32.25 15.66 32.40
CA MET A 194 -32.34 15.27 31.00
C MET A 194 -31.03 14.69 30.47
N LYS A 195 -29.88 15.20 30.93
CA LYS A 195 -28.57 14.73 30.49
C LYS A 195 -28.28 13.32 31.01
N VAL A 196 -28.47 13.09 32.31
CA VAL A 196 -28.31 11.77 32.94
C VAL A 196 -29.29 10.76 32.34
N TRP A 197 -30.50 11.20 32.00
CA TRP A 197 -31.52 10.32 31.40
C TRP A 197 -31.17 9.93 29.96
N VAL A 198 -30.74 10.88 29.12
CA VAL A 198 -30.34 10.60 27.73
C VAL A 198 -29.09 9.74 27.68
N ASP A 199 -28.06 10.05 28.47
CA ASP A 199 -26.82 9.27 28.49
C ASP A 199 -27.08 7.80 28.86
N ARG A 200 -28.05 7.55 29.76
CA ARG A 200 -28.39 6.20 30.22
C ARG A 200 -29.24 5.41 29.22
N ILE A 201 -30.12 6.07 28.45
CA ILE A 201 -30.81 5.44 27.31
C ILE A 201 -29.80 5.04 26.25
N VAL A 202 -28.83 5.91 25.96
CA VAL A 202 -27.78 5.64 24.98
C VAL A 202 -26.88 4.49 25.46
N GLN A 203 -26.48 4.47 26.73
CA GLN A 203 -25.69 3.38 27.30
C GLN A 203 -26.43 2.03 27.27
N SER A 204 -27.72 2.02 27.61
CA SER A 204 -28.53 0.80 27.55
C SER A 204 -28.73 0.29 26.12
N ALA A 205 -28.86 1.19 25.14
CA ALA A 205 -29.00 0.82 23.73
C ALA A 205 -27.70 0.27 23.12
N VAL A 206 -26.54 0.61 23.69
CA VAL A 206 -25.23 0.17 23.19
C VAL A 206 -24.81 -1.17 23.78
N THR A 207 -25.26 -1.52 24.99
CA THR A 207 -24.93 -2.79 25.63
C THR A 207 -25.72 -3.99 25.10
N ASP A 208 -26.91 -3.76 24.53
CA ASP A 208 -27.81 -4.84 24.10
C ASP A 208 -27.81 -5.05 22.57
N ASN A 209 -26.64 -5.32 21.98
CA ASN A 209 -26.52 -5.81 20.60
C ASN A 209 -26.88 -7.30 20.44
N GLY A 210 -27.51 -7.92 21.43
CA GLY A 210 -28.01 -9.28 21.33
C GLY A 210 -28.87 -9.67 22.52
N CYS A 211 -30.19 -9.66 22.31
CA CYS A 211 -31.26 -10.06 23.25
C CYS A 211 -31.51 -9.14 24.45
N ALA A 212 -32.50 -8.24 24.34
CA ALA A 212 -33.76 -8.34 25.10
C ALA A 212 -34.69 -7.16 24.77
N ASP A 213 -35.98 -7.43 24.90
CA ASP A 213 -37.11 -6.52 24.72
C ASP A 213 -36.99 -5.22 25.54
N PHE A 214 -36.51 -4.14 24.92
CA PHE A 214 -36.88 -2.80 25.39
C PHE A 214 -38.34 -2.57 25.00
N SER A 215 -39.26 -2.99 25.86
CA SER A 215 -40.69 -2.89 25.57
C SER A 215 -41.07 -1.42 25.39
N ILE A 216 -41.81 -1.12 24.33
CA ILE A 216 -42.43 0.20 24.12
C ILE A 216 -43.21 0.68 25.37
N ARG A 217 -43.62 -0.26 26.24
CA ARG A 217 -44.24 0.03 27.54
C ARG A 217 -43.31 0.78 28.50
N ASP A 218 -42.01 0.50 28.52
CA ASP A 218 -41.05 1.11 29.44
C ASP A 218 -40.72 2.55 29.02
N LEU A 219 -40.56 2.79 27.71
CA LEU A 219 -40.48 4.13 27.14
C LEU A 219 -41.77 4.94 27.39
N SER A 220 -42.94 4.30 27.28
CA SER A 220 -44.23 4.93 27.54
C SER A 220 -44.42 5.30 29.02
N ALA A 221 -44.00 4.44 29.95
CA ALA A 221 -44.04 4.72 31.37
C ALA A 221 -43.10 5.87 31.74
N ALA A 222 -41.88 5.89 31.20
CA ALA A 222 -40.91 6.96 31.42
C ALA A 222 -41.40 8.31 30.86
N LEU A 223 -41.96 8.33 29.64
CA LEU A 223 -42.55 9.53 29.04
C LEU A 223 -43.75 10.06 29.85
N LYS A 224 -44.54 9.19 30.47
CA LYS A 224 -45.63 9.60 31.37
C LYS A 224 -45.09 10.29 32.63
N VAL A 225 -43.98 9.82 33.20
CA VAL A 225 -43.35 10.48 34.36
C VAL A 225 -42.85 11.88 34.00
N VAL A 226 -42.15 12.01 32.87
CA VAL A 226 -41.68 13.31 32.35
C VAL A 226 -42.87 14.26 32.11
N ARG A 227 -43.91 13.79 31.41
CA ARG A 227 -45.10 14.61 31.11
C ARG A 227 -45.87 15.03 32.37
N ARG A 228 -45.89 14.20 33.41
CA ARG A 228 -46.56 14.51 34.69
C ARG A 228 -45.80 15.56 35.50
N ARG A 229 -44.46 15.57 35.40
CA ARG A 229 -43.58 16.56 36.05
C ARG A 229 -43.71 17.94 35.39
N TYR A 230 -43.63 18.00 34.06
CA TYR A 230 -43.78 19.26 33.32
C TYR A 230 -45.19 19.87 33.40
N ARG A 231 -46.22 19.08 33.69
CA ARG A 231 -47.60 19.59 33.87
C ARG A 231 -47.86 20.20 35.25
N LYS A 232 -46.98 19.98 36.24
CA LYS A 232 -47.13 20.50 37.61
C LYS A 232 -46.23 21.70 37.92
N GLY A 233 -45.29 22.03 37.05
CA GLY A 233 -44.30 23.11 37.24
C GLY A 233 -44.46 24.30 36.30
N GLY A 234 -45.59 24.44 35.61
CA GLY A 234 -45.93 25.58 34.74
C GLY A 234 -47.15 26.33 35.26
#